data_AF-A0A0R3LG05-F1
#
_entry.id   AF-A0A0R3LG05-F1
#
_cell.length_a   1.000
_cell.length_b   1.000
_cell.length_c   1.000
_cell.angle_alpha   90.00
_cell.angle_beta   90.00
_cell.angle_gamma   90.00
#
_symmetry.space_group_name_H-M   'P 1'
#
loop_
_entity.id
_entity.type
_entity.pdbx_description
1 polymer ?
#
loop_
_entity_poly.entity_id
_entity_poly.type
_entity_poly.pdbx_seq_one_letter_code
_entity_poly.pdbx_strand_id
1 'polypeptide(L)'
;MVRQGLCHEPLLQAISDFLDDQKDIIDQVRGDLTRGLKKAETGRSGLTPQQVLRSLVLMRVKNWNYRELRERIADGCTLRQFTDFYCLPVSRHDAFHRGFNRLTPERLKEINDLVVRAAVELGLEDG
;
A
#
# COMPACT_ATOMS: atom_id res chain seq x y z
N MET A 1 20.73 23.52 -13.35
CA MET A 1 19.89 22.95 -12.28
C MET A 1 18.75 22.18 -12.93
N VAL A 2 18.93 20.88 -13.16
CA VAL A 2 17.82 20.02 -13.59
C VAL A 2 16.96 19.77 -12.37
N ARG A 3 15.77 20.36 -12.34
CA ARG A 3 14.69 19.91 -11.46
C ARG A 3 14.42 18.45 -11.84
N GLN A 4 14.99 17.50 -11.12
CA GLN A 4 14.46 16.14 -11.08
C GLN A 4 13.09 16.29 -10.42
N GLY A 5 12.09 16.59 -11.25
CA GLY A 5 10.71 16.47 -10.86
C GLY A 5 10.54 15.07 -10.30
N LEU A 6 9.83 14.98 -9.18
CA LEU A 6 9.35 13.75 -8.57
C LEU A 6 8.37 13.06 -9.55
N CYS A 7 8.84 12.70 -10.75
CA CYS A 7 8.09 11.90 -11.69
C CYS A 7 8.09 10.50 -11.09
N HIS A 8 6.97 10.19 -10.44
CA HIS A 8 6.56 8.83 -10.15
C HIS A 8 6.82 7.97 -11.39
N GLU A 9 7.28 6.73 -11.20
CA GLU A 9 7.13 5.73 -12.26
C GLU A 9 5.67 5.79 -12.74
N PRO A 10 5.39 6.00 -14.04
CA PRO A 10 4.03 6.21 -14.53
C PRO A 10 3.05 5.15 -14.05
N LEU A 11 3.53 3.91 -13.94
CA LEU A 11 2.81 2.80 -13.35
C LEU A 11 2.38 3.04 -11.89
N LEU A 12 3.29 3.49 -11.02
CA LEU A 12 2.96 3.74 -9.62
C LEU A 12 2.03 4.94 -9.46
N GLN A 13 2.13 5.95 -10.32
CA GLN A 13 1.18 7.06 -10.29
C GLN A 13 -0.23 6.56 -10.64
N ALA A 14 -0.34 5.81 -11.74
CA ALA A 14 -1.61 5.33 -12.20
C ALA A 14 -2.26 4.32 -11.24
N ILE A 15 -1.46 3.47 -10.58
CA ILE A 15 -1.94 2.63 -9.47
C ILE A 15 -2.39 3.49 -8.29
N SER A 16 -1.68 4.57 -7.96
CA SER A 16 -2.08 5.47 -6.87
C SER A 16 -3.44 6.09 -7.15
N ASP A 17 -3.62 6.65 -8.35
CA ASP A 17 -4.86 7.30 -8.78
C ASP A 17 -6.02 6.29 -8.76
N PHE A 18 -5.79 5.07 -9.26
CA PHE A 18 -6.77 3.98 -9.19
C PHE A 18 -7.18 3.66 -7.75
N LEU A 19 -6.20 3.56 -6.83
CA LEU A 19 -6.45 3.25 -5.41
C LEU A 19 -7.15 4.41 -4.68
N ASP A 20 -7.00 5.65 -5.12
CA ASP A 20 -7.71 6.82 -4.55
C ASP A 20 -9.23 6.73 -4.78
N ASP A 21 -9.67 6.08 -5.86
CA ASP A 21 -11.10 5.85 -6.15
C ASP A 21 -11.69 4.65 -5.40
N GLN A 22 -10.87 3.76 -4.84
CA GLN A 22 -11.34 2.54 -4.17
C GLN A 22 -11.65 2.78 -2.67
N LYS A 23 -12.66 3.62 -2.36
CA LYS A 23 -13.04 3.84 -0.95
C LYS A 23 -13.56 2.57 -0.27
N ASP A 24 -14.30 1.75 -1.01
CA ASP A 24 -14.91 0.53 -0.49
C ASP A 24 -13.83 -0.47 -0.02
N ILE A 25 -12.79 -0.71 -0.82
CA ILE A 25 -11.68 -1.62 -0.42
C ILE A 25 -10.95 -1.11 0.83
N ILE A 26 -10.85 0.21 1.03
CA ILE A 26 -10.20 0.81 2.20
C ILE A 26 -11.03 0.55 3.48
N ASP A 27 -12.35 0.72 3.43
CA ASP A 27 -13.24 0.43 4.55
C ASP A 27 -13.30 -1.07 4.86
N GLN A 28 -13.33 -1.86 3.81
CA GLN A 28 -13.16 -3.31 3.85
C GLN A 28 -11.85 -3.70 4.59
N VAL A 29 -10.70 -3.15 4.20
CA VAL A 29 -9.39 -3.37 4.86
C VAL A 29 -9.44 -2.91 6.31
N ARG A 30 -10.09 -1.77 6.61
CA ARG A 30 -10.31 -1.34 8.00
C ARG A 30 -11.07 -2.38 8.81
N GLY A 31 -12.11 -2.99 8.24
CA GLY A 31 -12.86 -4.08 8.85
C GLY A 31 -11.96 -5.26 9.22
N ASP A 32 -11.06 -5.66 8.33
CA ASP A 32 -10.09 -6.74 8.59
C ASP A 32 -9.09 -6.39 9.70
N LEU A 33 -8.55 -5.18 9.66
CA LEU A 33 -7.57 -4.72 10.66
C LEU A 33 -8.20 -4.62 12.05
N THR A 34 -9.47 -4.24 12.14
CA THR A 34 -10.19 -4.08 13.40
C THR A 34 -10.88 -5.34 13.90
N ARG A 35 -11.02 -6.36 13.05
CA ARG A 35 -11.65 -7.65 13.40
C ARG A 35 -11.04 -8.24 14.66
N GLY A 36 -11.88 -8.54 15.65
CA GLY A 36 -11.48 -9.15 16.92
C GLY A 36 -10.75 -8.22 17.89
N LEU A 37 -10.63 -6.92 17.61
CA LEU A 37 -10.08 -5.96 18.57
C LEU A 37 -11.18 -5.48 19.53
N LYS A 38 -10.95 -5.64 20.84
CA LYS A 38 -11.86 -5.14 21.88
C LYS A 38 -11.85 -3.60 21.98
N LYS A 39 -10.76 -2.96 21.57
CA LYS A 39 -10.59 -1.50 21.52
C LYS A 39 -9.75 -1.13 20.29
N ALA A 40 -10.39 -1.05 19.14
CA ALA A 40 -9.72 -0.68 17.89
C ALA A 40 -9.10 0.73 17.94
N GLU A 41 -9.66 1.62 18.76
CA GLU A 41 -9.31 3.04 18.81
C GLU A 41 -8.23 3.40 19.84
N THR A 42 -7.88 2.50 20.76
CA THR A 42 -6.98 2.80 21.89
C THR A 42 -5.62 2.08 21.82
N GLY A 43 -5.22 1.65 20.63
CA GLY A 43 -3.96 0.93 20.39
C GLY A 43 -2.83 1.84 19.88
N ARG A 44 -1.60 1.28 19.78
CA ARG A 44 -0.50 1.94 19.06
C ARG A 44 -0.93 2.24 17.63
N SER A 45 -0.74 3.49 17.18
CA SER A 45 -0.87 3.89 15.77
C SER A 45 0.13 3.09 14.93
N GLY A 46 -0.31 1.97 14.38
CA GLY A 46 0.55 1.03 13.66
C GLY A 46 0.66 1.38 12.18
N LEU A 47 -0.42 1.13 11.45
CA LEU A 47 -0.58 1.46 10.04
C LEU A 47 -2.06 1.82 9.83
N THR A 48 -2.33 2.86 9.04
CA THR A 48 -3.69 3.15 8.58
C THR A 48 -4.14 2.09 7.55
N PRO A 49 -5.46 1.90 7.33
CA PRO A 49 -5.95 1.03 6.27
C PRO A 49 -5.35 1.35 4.89
N GLN A 50 -5.19 2.64 4.59
CA GLN A 50 -4.55 3.15 3.38
C GLN A 50 -3.08 2.74 3.31
N GLN A 51 -2.32 2.95 4.39
CA GLN A 51 -0.91 2.54 4.46
C GLN A 51 -0.76 1.03 4.28
N VAL A 52 -1.65 0.22 4.86
CA VAL A 52 -1.65 -1.25 4.69
C VAL A 52 -1.89 -1.62 3.24
N LEU A 53 -2.97 -1.10 2.64
CA LEU A 53 -3.34 -1.40 1.26
C LEU A 53 -2.22 -1.00 0.29
N ARG A 54 -1.80 0.27 0.32
CA ARG A 54 -0.80 0.81 -0.61
C ARG A 54 0.56 0.13 -0.43
N SER A 55 0.97 -0.15 0.81
CA SER A 55 2.24 -0.86 1.04
C SER A 55 2.19 -2.32 0.59
N LEU A 56 1.04 -3.00 0.70
CA LEU A 56 0.87 -4.35 0.18
C LEU A 56 0.97 -4.35 -1.35
N VAL A 57 0.27 -3.42 -2.02
CA VAL A 57 0.33 -3.27 -3.47
C VAL A 57 1.76 -3.00 -3.94
N LEU A 58 2.45 -2.04 -3.32
CA LEU A 58 3.84 -1.72 -3.64
C LEU A 58 4.75 -2.94 -3.48
N MET A 59 4.61 -3.68 -2.38
CA MET A 59 5.40 -4.89 -2.11
C MET A 59 5.21 -5.94 -3.21
N ARG A 60 3.97 -6.12 -3.71
CA ARG A 60 3.65 -7.08 -4.78
C ARG A 60 4.19 -6.64 -6.13
N VAL A 61 3.96 -5.38 -6.51
CA VAL A 61 4.39 -4.82 -7.80
C VAL A 61 5.92 -4.86 -7.93
N LYS A 62 6.63 -4.56 -6.84
CA LYS A 62 8.11 -4.55 -6.82
C LYS A 62 8.74 -5.87 -6.41
N ASN A 63 7.94 -6.87 -6.03
CA ASN A 63 8.38 -8.16 -5.51
C ASN A 63 9.41 -8.03 -4.36
N TRP A 64 9.15 -7.12 -3.42
CA TRP A 64 10.02 -6.86 -2.28
C TRP A 64 9.64 -7.72 -1.07
N ASN A 65 10.62 -7.97 -0.20
CA ASN A 65 10.35 -8.49 1.15
C ASN A 65 10.02 -7.34 2.13
N TYR A 66 9.55 -7.67 3.34
CA TYR A 66 9.13 -6.68 4.35
C TYR A 66 10.24 -5.70 4.76
N ARG A 67 11.50 -6.15 4.84
CA ARG A 67 12.61 -5.30 5.26
C ARG A 67 12.92 -4.28 4.18
N GLU A 68 13.03 -4.75 2.95
CA GLU A 68 13.29 -3.93 1.78
C GLU A 68 12.14 -2.95 1.53
N LEU A 69 10.88 -3.38 1.63
CA LEU A 69 9.71 -2.50 1.56
C LEU A 69 9.85 -1.31 2.52
N ARG A 70 10.15 -1.57 3.79
CA ARG A 70 10.30 -0.54 4.81
C ARG A 70 11.47 0.40 4.50
N GLU A 71 12.61 -0.14 4.09
CA GLU A 71 13.82 0.64 3.77
C GLU A 71 13.56 1.55 2.57
N ARG A 72 12.99 1.02 1.49
CA ARG A 72 12.68 1.79 0.28
C ARG A 72 11.64 2.88 0.52
N ILE A 73 10.59 2.59 1.30
CA ILE A 73 9.64 3.64 1.72
C ILE A 73 10.36 4.66 2.60
N ALA A 74 11.23 4.25 3.53
CA ALA A 74 11.90 5.21 4.42
C ALA A 74 12.81 6.18 3.65
N ASP A 75 13.47 5.72 2.59
CA ASP A 75 14.46 6.48 1.84
C ASP A 75 13.87 7.28 0.66
N GLY A 76 12.73 6.85 0.10
CA GLY A 76 12.14 7.44 -1.10
C GLY A 76 10.94 8.35 -0.86
N CYS A 77 11.06 9.66 -1.12
CA CYS A 77 9.94 10.61 -1.02
C CYS A 77 8.71 10.19 -1.85
N THR A 78 8.93 9.75 -3.09
CA THR A 78 7.88 9.27 -3.99
C THR A 78 7.15 8.04 -3.42
N LEU A 79 7.90 7.13 -2.81
CA LEU A 79 7.32 5.92 -2.19
C LEU A 79 6.57 6.26 -0.90
N ARG A 80 7.04 7.24 -0.14
CA ARG A 80 6.31 7.77 1.04
C ARG A 80 4.98 8.39 0.66
N GLN A 81 4.95 9.15 -0.44
CA GLN A 81 3.72 9.71 -0.96
C GLN A 81 2.78 8.60 -1.43
N PHE A 82 3.28 7.66 -2.24
CA PHE A 82 2.49 6.50 -2.69
C PHE A 82 1.93 5.70 -1.52
N THR A 83 2.68 5.50 -0.45
CA THR A 83 2.25 4.67 0.69
C THR A 83 1.55 5.44 1.80
N ASP A 84 1.18 6.70 1.58
CA ASP A 84 0.44 7.52 2.56
C ASP A 84 1.22 7.77 3.88
N PHE A 85 2.55 7.68 3.83
CA PHE A 85 3.43 8.06 4.95
C PHE A 85 3.81 9.54 4.89
N TYR A 86 4.01 10.10 3.69
CA TYR A 86 4.53 11.46 3.53
C TYR A 86 5.74 11.72 4.47
N CYS A 87 5.66 12.73 5.34
CA CYS A 87 6.69 13.09 6.31
C CYS A 87 6.63 12.29 7.63
N LEU A 88 5.67 11.38 7.79
CA LEU A 88 5.50 10.57 8.99
C LEU A 88 6.59 9.48 9.07
N PRO A 89 6.94 9.04 10.30
CA PRO A 89 7.86 7.94 10.49
C PRO A 89 7.29 6.65 9.87
N VAL A 90 8.13 5.94 9.12
CA VAL A 90 7.76 4.63 8.56
C VAL A 90 7.83 3.58 9.66
N SER A 91 6.73 2.86 9.85
CA SER A 91 6.63 1.79 10.84
C SER A 91 7.66 0.67 10.58
N ARG A 92 8.01 -0.09 11.62
CA ARG A 92 8.95 -1.21 11.46
C ARG A 92 8.39 -2.29 10.54
N HIS A 93 9.26 -3.07 9.91
CA HIS A 93 8.88 -4.18 9.01
C HIS A 93 7.84 -5.14 9.64
N ASP A 94 7.95 -5.43 10.95
CA ASP A 94 6.98 -6.24 11.69
C ASP A 94 5.55 -5.68 11.70
N ALA A 95 5.39 -4.36 11.59
CA ALA A 95 4.07 -3.74 11.52
C ALA A 95 3.37 -4.07 10.20
N PHE A 96 4.12 -4.08 9.09
CA PHE A 96 3.60 -4.53 7.79
C PHE A 96 3.24 -6.00 7.83
N HIS A 97 4.12 -6.87 8.37
CA HIS A 97 3.82 -8.29 8.54
C HIS A 97 2.53 -8.53 9.35
N ARG A 98 2.38 -7.85 10.50
CA ARG A 98 1.14 -7.95 11.30
C ARG A 98 -0.07 -7.40 10.55
N GLY A 99 0.06 -6.27 9.85
CA GLY A 99 -1.04 -5.68 9.08
C GLY A 99 -1.52 -6.61 7.97
N PHE A 100 -0.60 -7.16 7.19
CA PHE A 100 -0.92 -8.04 6.07
C PHE A 100 -1.53 -9.36 6.53
N ASN A 101 -1.05 -9.93 7.64
CA ASN A 101 -1.61 -11.16 8.21
C ASN A 101 -3.02 -11.01 8.81
N ARG A 102 -3.53 -9.78 8.98
CA ARG A 102 -4.92 -9.57 9.42
C ARG A 102 -5.90 -9.57 8.26
N LEU A 103 -5.44 -9.36 7.04
CA LEU A 103 -6.27 -9.40 5.85
C LEU A 103 -6.78 -10.83 5.63
N THR A 104 -8.05 -10.98 5.28
CA THR A 104 -8.58 -12.31 4.95
C THR A 104 -8.01 -12.79 3.62
N PRO A 105 -8.00 -14.12 3.37
CA PRO A 105 -7.65 -14.65 2.06
C PRO A 105 -8.52 -14.07 0.93
N GLU A 106 -9.81 -13.85 1.21
CA GLU A 106 -10.76 -13.21 0.30
C GLU A 106 -10.32 -11.78 -0.03
N ARG A 107 -9.95 -10.99 0.99
CA ARG A 107 -9.48 -9.62 0.78
C ARG A 107 -8.18 -9.55 0.00
N LEU A 108 -7.25 -10.46 0.29
CA LEU A 108 -5.99 -10.55 -0.46
C LEU A 108 -6.23 -10.86 -1.93
N LYS A 109 -7.18 -11.74 -2.23
CA LYS A 109 -7.58 -12.05 -3.60
C LYS A 109 -8.20 -10.83 -4.28
N GLU A 110 -9.11 -10.13 -3.60
CA GLU A 110 -9.76 -8.92 -4.13
C GLU A 110 -8.73 -7.82 -4.44
N ILE A 111 -7.81 -7.54 -3.52
CA ILE A 111 -6.71 -6.59 -3.74
C ILE A 111 -5.84 -7.04 -4.93
N ASN A 112 -5.53 -8.33 -5.04
CA ASN A 112 -4.74 -8.84 -6.16
C ASN A 112 -5.49 -8.67 -7.50
N ASP A 113 -6.76 -9.04 -7.56
CA ASP A 113 -7.61 -8.89 -8.73
C ASP A 113 -7.75 -7.40 -9.14
N LEU A 114 -7.78 -6.48 -8.18
CA LEU A 114 -7.77 -5.04 -8.42
C LEU A 114 -6.44 -4.56 -9.03
N VAL A 115 -5.30 -4.99 -8.46
CA VAL A 115 -3.98 -4.61 -8.97
C VAL A 115 -3.73 -5.16 -10.37
N VAL A 116 -4.14 -6.40 -10.65
CA VAL A 116 -4.03 -7.02 -11.97
C VAL A 116 -4.88 -6.25 -12.98
N ARG A 117 -6.14 -5.90 -12.62
CA ARG A 117 -6.99 -5.07 -13.49
C ARG A 117 -6.36 -3.72 -13.81
N ALA A 118 -5.86 -3.02 -12.79
CA ALA A 118 -5.15 -1.77 -13.00
C ALA A 118 -3.93 -1.96 -13.93
N ALA A 119 -3.12 -3.01 -13.74
CA ALA A 119 -1.98 -3.27 -14.63
C ALA A 119 -2.38 -3.53 -16.09
N VAL A 120 -3.51 -4.21 -16.33
CA VAL A 120 -4.07 -4.45 -17.67
C VAL A 120 -4.63 -3.16 -18.28
N GLU A 121 -5.47 -2.43 -17.54
CA GLU A 121 -6.11 -1.19 -18.01
C GLU A 121 -5.09 -0.07 -18.28
N LEU A 122 -3.96 -0.08 -17.56
CA LEU A 122 -2.88 0.89 -17.73
C LEU A 122 -1.90 0.54 -18.85
N GLY A 123 -2.18 -0.52 -19.63
CA GLY A 123 -1.44 -0.79 -20.86
C GLY A 123 0.02 -1.21 -20.63
N LEU A 124 0.29 -2.01 -19.59
CA LEU A 124 1.52 -2.82 -19.55
C LEU A 124 1.42 -4.05 -20.47
N GLU A 125 0.71 -3.91 -21.58
CA GLU A 125 0.77 -4.83 -22.72
C GLU A 125 1.88 -4.32 -23.66
N ASP A 126 3.14 -4.57 -23.30
CA ASP A 126 4.08 -4.95 -24.34
C ASP A 126 3.87 -6.47 -24.50
N GLY A 127 3.25 -6.85 -25.62
CA GLY A 127 2.98 -8.25 -25.97
C GLY A 127 4.22 -9.12 -26.05
#